data_AF-A0A1G9TTC4-F1
#
_entry.id   AF-A0A1G9TTC4-F1
#
_cell.length_a   1.000
_cell.length_b   1.000
_cell.length_c   1.000
_cell.angle_alpha   90.00
_cell.angle_beta   90.00
_cell.angle_gamma   90.00
#
_symmetry.space_group_name_H-M   'P 1'
#
loop_
_entity.id
_entity.type
_entity.pdbx_description
1 polymer ?
#
loop_
_entity_poly.entity_id
_entity_poly.type
_entity_poly.pdbx_seq_one_letter_code
_entity_poly.pdbx_strand_id
1 'polypeptide(L)'
;MTKRTSLKLTDERQLLLKRASEIVARDDLDDPPMSVVLDAALTHLVESRENLEDVRDQYPPQTVKDCCNTSVLGLRYRTAIESKWR
;
A
#
# COMPACT_ATOMS: atom_id res chain seq x y z
N MET A 1 5.61 7.13 -22.99
CA MET A 1 5.65 5.70 -23.39
C MET A 1 4.73 4.94 -22.46
N THR A 2 3.63 4.39 -22.94
CA THR A 2 2.69 3.60 -22.12
C THR A 2 3.08 2.12 -22.19
N LYS A 3 3.26 1.46 -21.05
CA LYS A 3 3.53 0.01 -20.99
C LYS A 3 2.20 -0.73 -20.80
N ARG A 4 1.94 -1.76 -21.62
CA ARG A 4 0.78 -2.63 -21.47
C ARG A 4 1.18 -3.88 -20.67
N THR A 5 0.40 -4.21 -19.66
CA THR A 5 0.58 -5.41 -18.85
C THR A 5 -0.72 -6.19 -18.77
N SER A 6 -0.64 -7.52 -18.90
CA SER A 6 -1.77 -8.42 -18.65
C SER A 6 -1.61 -9.01 -17.26
N LEU A 7 -2.66 -8.93 -16.44
CA LEU A 7 -2.68 -9.46 -15.08
C LEU A 7 -3.78 -10.51 -14.96
N LYS A 8 -3.43 -11.76 -14.62
CA LYS A 8 -4.41 -12.79 -14.33
C LYS A 8 -5.09 -12.48 -12.99
N LEU A 9 -6.41 -12.34 -12.94
CA LEU A 9 -7.11 -12.08 -11.68
C LEU A 9 -7.53 -13.39 -11.01
N THR A 10 -6.65 -13.94 -10.18
CA THR A 10 -7.02 -15.04 -9.27
C THR A 10 -8.08 -14.58 -8.27
N ASP A 11 -8.81 -15.49 -7.64
CA ASP A 11 -9.87 -15.16 -6.69
C ASP A 11 -9.37 -14.27 -5.54
N GLU A 12 -8.19 -14.57 -5.00
CA GLU A 12 -7.53 -13.74 -3.97
C GLU A 12 -7.24 -12.32 -4.47
N ARG A 13 -6.78 -12.18 -5.72
CA ARG A 13 -6.48 -10.87 -6.32
C ARG A 13 -7.76 -10.10 -6.60
N GLN A 14 -8.84 -10.77 -7.02
CA GLN A 14 -10.15 -10.14 -7.19
C GLN A 14 -10.69 -9.63 -5.86
N LEU A 15 -10.54 -10.41 -4.77
CA LEU A 15 -10.96 -9.98 -3.44
C LEU A 15 -10.15 -8.76 -2.96
N LEU A 16 -8.83 -8.74 -3.18
CA LEU A 16 -8.00 -7.58 -2.86
C LEU A 16 -8.40 -6.35 -3.67
N LEU A 17 -8.64 -6.50 -4.98
CA LEU A 17 -9.10 -5.40 -5.84
C LEU A 17 -10.45 -4.86 -5.38
N LYS A 18 -11.40 -5.74 -5.00
CA LYS A 18 -12.69 -5.30 -4.48
C LYS A 18 -12.53 -4.45 -3.23
N ARG A 19 -11.75 -4.91 -2.24
CA ARG A 19 -11.50 -4.16 -1.00
C ARG A 19 -10.76 -2.85 -1.26
N ALA A 20 -9.81 -2.84 -2.19
CA ALA A 20 -9.11 -1.62 -2.57
C ALA A 20 -10.05 -0.63 -3.29
N SER A 21 -10.98 -1.13 -4.11
CA SER A 21 -12.03 -0.31 -4.73
C SER A 21 -12.89 0.38 -3.68
N GLU A 22 -13.34 -0.36 -2.66
CA GLU A 22 -14.13 0.18 -1.53
C GLU A 22 -13.40 1.27 -0.74
N ILE A 23 -12.06 1.24 -0.67
CA ILE A 23 -11.25 2.29 0.00
C ILE A 23 -11.17 3.57 -0.85
N VAL A 24 -11.09 3.42 -2.18
CA VAL A 24 -10.91 4.53 -3.12
C VAL A 24 -12.24 5.17 -3.53
N ALA A 25 -13.32 4.38 -3.48
CA ALA A 25 -14.67 4.83 -3.77
C ALA A 25 -15.05 6.02 -2.89
N ARG A 26 -15.73 7.00 -3.48
CA ARG A 26 -16.21 8.17 -2.75
C ARG A 26 -17.40 7.87 -1.84
N ASP A 27 -18.25 6.94 -2.26
CA ASP A 27 -19.45 6.50 -1.57
C ASP A 27 -19.81 5.06 -1.98
N ASP A 28 -20.94 4.55 -1.50
CA ASP A 28 -21.41 3.18 -1.72
C ASP A 28 -21.90 2.89 -3.15
N LEU A 29 -22.08 3.93 -3.98
CA LEU A 29 -22.52 3.82 -5.36
C LEU A 29 -21.41 4.08 -6.37
N ASP A 30 -20.27 4.60 -5.93
CA ASP A 30 -19.08 4.85 -6.75
C ASP A 30 -18.28 3.55 -6.95
N ASP A 31 -18.16 3.09 -8.20
CA ASP A 31 -17.33 1.94 -8.60
C ASP A 31 -16.12 2.43 -9.40
N PRO A 32 -15.00 2.78 -8.74
CA PRO A 32 -13.85 3.37 -9.41
C PRO A 32 -13.22 2.38 -10.40
N PRO A 33 -12.75 2.85 -11.56
CA PRO A 33 -12.12 1.98 -12.53
C PRO A 33 -10.83 1.37 -11.96
N MET A 34 -10.53 0.13 -12.35
CA MET A 34 -9.36 -0.61 -11.85
C MET A 34 -8.05 0.16 -12.00
N SER A 35 -7.88 0.96 -13.07
CA SER A 35 -6.69 1.79 -13.25
C SER A 35 -6.50 2.77 -12.09
N VAL A 36 -7.56 3.43 -11.64
CA VAL A 36 -7.51 4.38 -10.52
C VAL A 36 -7.18 3.66 -9.21
N VAL A 37 -7.77 2.50 -8.98
CA VAL A 37 -7.48 1.67 -7.79
C VAL A 37 -6.02 1.22 -7.79
N LEU A 38 -5.49 0.81 -8.95
CA LEU A 38 -4.09 0.43 -9.09
C LEU A 38 -3.14 1.62 -8.89
N ASP A 39 -3.46 2.78 -9.46
CA ASP A 39 -2.67 4.00 -9.30
C ASP A 39 -2.64 4.46 -7.83
N ALA A 40 -3.78 4.39 -7.13
CA ALA A 40 -3.86 4.67 -5.70
C ALA A 40 -3.03 3.68 -4.87
N ALA A 41 -3.11 2.38 -5.16
CA ALA A 41 -2.32 1.36 -4.46
C ALA A 41 -0.81 1.54 -4.67
N LEU A 42 -0.38 1.90 -5.89
CA LEU A 42 1.01 2.20 -6.20
C LEU A 42 1.49 3.47 -5.48
N THR A 43 0.67 4.53 -5.48
CA THR A 43 0.96 5.78 -4.77
C THR A 43 1.09 5.54 -3.27
N HIS A 44 0.14 4.83 -2.66
CA HIS A 44 0.17 4.47 -1.25
C HIS A 44 1.42 3.68 -0.87
N LEU A 45 1.92 2.79 -1.73
CA LEU A 45 3.16 2.05 -1.45
C LEU A 45 4.38 2.98 -1.36
N VAL A 46 4.46 4.01 -2.21
CA VAL A 46 5.53 5.01 -2.18
C VAL A 46 5.37 5.90 -0.95
N GLU A 47 4.19 6.46 -0.72
CA GLU A 47 3.92 7.34 0.43
C GLU A 47 4.10 6.61 1.76
N SER A 48 3.69 5.33 1.86
CA SER A 48 3.92 4.53 3.07
C SER A 48 5.40 4.40 3.41
N ARG A 49 6.28 4.35 2.41
CA ARG A 49 7.73 4.36 2.63
C ARG A 49 8.22 5.73 3.09
N GLU A 50 7.82 6.79 2.40
CA GLU A 50 8.22 8.16 2.75
C GLU A 50 7.76 8.51 4.17
N ASN A 51 6.52 8.17 4.52
CA ASN A 51 6.00 8.32 5.87
C ASN A 51 6.87 7.59 6.90
N LEU A 52 7.28 6.34 6.64
CA LEU A 52 8.18 5.60 7.53
C LEU A 52 9.56 6.26 7.63
N GLU A 53 10.11 6.79 6.53
CA GLU A 53 11.38 7.53 6.53
C GLU A 53 11.28 8.80 7.37
N ASP A 54 10.17 9.52 7.30
CA ASP A 54 9.93 10.74 8.07
C ASP A 54 9.77 10.46 9.56
N VAL A 55 9.02 9.42 9.94
CA VAL A 55 8.68 9.18 11.35
C VAL A 55 9.74 8.38 12.14
N ARG A 56 10.64 7.63 11.47
CA ARG A 56 11.55 6.69 12.15
C ARG A 56 12.50 7.34 13.17
N ASP A 57 12.88 8.59 12.93
CA ASP A 57 13.81 9.34 13.79
C ASP A 57 13.07 10.30 14.75
N GLN A 58 11.76 10.49 14.56
CA GLN A 58 10.92 11.38 15.36
C GLN A 58 10.25 10.67 16.54
N TYR A 59 9.94 9.39 16.40
CA TYR A 59 9.18 8.62 17.41
C TYR A 59 9.96 7.39 17.91
N PRO A 60 9.59 6.84 19.09
CA PRO A 60 10.14 5.57 19.55
C PRO A 60 9.94 4.47 18.49
N PRO A 61 10.96 3.64 18.21
CA PRO A 61 10.88 2.66 17.13
C PRO A 61 9.75 1.64 17.28
N GLN A 62 9.37 1.33 18.53
CA GLN A 62 8.24 0.44 18.79
C GLN A 62 6.92 1.08 18.38
N THR A 63 6.71 2.36 18.69
CA THR A 63 5.52 3.11 18.27
C THR A 63 5.39 3.16 16.75
N VAL A 64 6.49 3.44 16.04
CA VAL A 64 6.49 3.45 14.57
C VAL A 64 6.13 2.08 14.01
N LYS A 65 6.65 1.00 14.59
CA LYS A 65 6.31 -0.37 14.15
C LYS A 65 4.85 -0.70 14.37
N ASP A 66 4.31 -0.34 15.53
CA ASP A 66 2.94 -0.69 15.90
C ASP A 66 1.92 0.07 15.05
N CYS A 67 2.24 1.31 14.64
CA CYS A 67 1.34 2.16 13.84
C CYS A 67 1.51 2.02 12.33
N CYS A 68 2.73 1.83 11.82
CA CYS A 68 3.03 2.01 10.40
C CYS A 68 3.43 0.73 9.66
N ASN A 69 3.72 -0.37 10.36
CA ASN A 69 4.09 -1.60 9.67
C ASN A 69 2.89 -2.23 8.96
N THR A 70 3.08 -2.58 7.69
CA THR A 70 2.12 -3.34 6.90
C THR A 70 2.66 -4.75 6.60
N SER A 71 1.85 -5.54 5.90
CA SER A 71 2.28 -6.82 5.32
C SER A 71 3.20 -6.64 4.11
N VAL A 72 3.30 -5.43 3.54
CA VAL A 72 4.12 -5.12 2.37
C VAL A 72 5.45 -4.50 2.78
N LEU A 73 5.41 -3.51 3.66
CA LEU A 73 6.55 -2.69 4.07
C LEU A 73 6.55 -2.53 5.59
N GLY A 74 7.73 -2.50 6.20
CA GLY A 74 7.83 -2.15 7.61
C GLY A 74 9.23 -1.78 8.08
N LEU A 75 9.28 -1.17 9.25
CA LEU A 75 10.49 -0.86 9.98
C LEU A 75 10.99 -2.10 10.73
N ARG A 76 12.19 -2.56 10.39
CA ARG A 76 12.94 -3.57 11.12
C ARG A 76 13.99 -2.90 12.00
N TYR A 77 14.14 -3.43 13.22
CA TYR A 77 14.98 -2.85 14.27
C TYR A 77 14.63 -1.39 14.53
N ARG A 78 15.56 -0.46 14.30
CA ARG A 78 15.38 0.97 14.55
C ARG A 78 15.43 1.84 13.30
N THR A 79 16.09 1.38 12.24
CA THR A 79 16.43 2.25 11.10
C THR A 79 16.20 1.62 9.74
N ALA A 80 16.07 0.29 9.66
CA ALA A 80 15.96 -0.42 8.39
C ALA A 80 14.49 -0.48 7.96
N ILE A 81 14.15 0.10 6.81
CA ILE A 81 12.85 -0.07 6.18
C ILE A 81 12.99 -1.22 5.18
N GLU A 82 12.24 -2.30 5.40
CA GLU A 82 12.33 -3.52 4.61
C GLU A 82 10.99 -3.86 3.96
N SER A 83 11.06 -4.27 2.70
CA SER A 83 9.94 -4.96 2.04
C SER A 83 9.83 -6.36 2.62
N LYS A 84 8.62 -6.79 3.02
CA LYS A 84 8.35 -8.17 3.45
C LYS A 84 7.94 -9.08 2.31
N TRP A 85 7.80 -8.54 1.11
CA TRP A 85 7.36 -9.25 -0.08
C TRP A 85 8.51 -9.85 -0.90
N ARG A 86 9.76 -9.49 -0.60
CA ARG A 86 10.98 -10.02 -1.23
C ARG A 86 12.13 -10.09 -0.25
#